data_AF-A0A1V1PL90-F1
#
_entry.id   AF-A0A1V1PL90-F1
#
_cell.length_a   1.000
_cell.length_b   1.000
_cell.length_c   1.000
_cell.angle_alpha   90.00
_cell.angle_beta   90.00
_cell.angle_gamma   90.00
#
_symmetry.space_group_name_H-M   'P 1'
#
loop_
_entity.id
_entity.type
_entity.pdbx_description
1 polymer ?
#
loop_
_entity_poly.entity_id
_entity_poly.type
_entity_poly.pdbx_seq_one_letter_code
_entity_poly.pdbx_strand_id
1 'polypeptide(L)'
;MQKMSRRRATFIAGMTIIAVLAAAVWAVANYAIQHRQERAWAGAQQQAGEVSELQCDRTGRTQSFHCEMQNPAAGPDRYAASDLKAQQDMAEWSLAMLFANIGAGLVALLGVLLVAATLRQQVIATRAATDQAEMMRRQLRAYIHIVAPKVEVLDDELWLWLTFENTGNTPAYSTRIRGMIRSQKYFDRPPQPDVSKNIVGLKVPVATGAKTTLGFGVPLQLVAVQERNAQKGEVSCLYGFIAYEDFMGETHQTFFNYVLHKPKPGEDSYQLEVAQAGNEAD
;
A
#
# COMPACT_ATOMS: atom_id res chain seq x y z
N MET A 1 25.34 0.50 -6.28
CA MET A 1 26.15 -0.59 -5.67
C MET A 1 25.46 -1.34 -4.52
N GLN A 2 24.59 -0.74 -3.70
CA GLN A 2 23.94 -1.41 -2.55
C GLN A 2 23.03 -2.62 -2.88
N LYS A 3 22.41 -2.70 -4.07
CA LYS A 3 21.56 -3.87 -4.42
C LYS A 3 22.35 -5.18 -4.58
N MET A 4 23.63 -5.09 -4.95
CA MET A 4 24.47 -6.27 -5.17
C MET A 4 24.94 -6.92 -3.85
N SER A 5 25.14 -6.12 -2.79
CA SER A 5 25.55 -6.65 -1.47
C SER A 5 24.41 -7.41 -0.78
N ARG A 6 23.16 -6.95 -0.89
CA ARG A 6 22.00 -7.65 -0.29
C ARG A 6 21.77 -9.03 -0.89
N ARG A 7 21.88 -9.18 -2.21
CA ARG A 7 21.69 -10.50 -2.87
C ARG A 7 22.77 -11.51 -2.46
N ARG A 8 24.01 -11.05 -2.29
CA ARG A 8 25.11 -11.91 -1.81
C ARG A 8 24.89 -12.33 -0.36
N ALA A 9 24.47 -11.40 0.51
CA ALA A 9 24.17 -11.71 1.91
C ALA A 9 23.04 -12.75 2.05
N THR A 10 21.96 -12.62 1.28
CA THR A 10 20.86 -13.60 1.31
C THR A 10 21.29 -14.97 0.78
N PHE A 11 22.12 -15.01 -0.26
CA PHE A 11 22.64 -16.27 -0.81
C PHE A 11 23.57 -16.99 0.18
N ILE A 12 24.50 -16.24 0.78
CA ILE A 12 25.42 -16.79 1.79
C ILE A 12 24.60 -17.33 2.96
N ALA A 13 23.66 -16.56 3.52
CA ALA A 13 22.82 -17.01 4.63
C ALA A 13 22.03 -18.28 4.28
N GLY A 14 21.47 -18.37 3.06
CA GLY A 14 20.78 -19.56 2.59
C GLY A 14 21.69 -20.79 2.53
N MET A 15 22.90 -20.63 1.99
CA MET A 15 23.90 -21.71 1.94
C MET A 15 24.34 -22.16 3.34
N THR A 16 24.51 -21.23 4.29
CA THR A 16 24.88 -21.59 5.66
C THR A 16 23.79 -22.41 6.34
N ILE A 17 22.52 -22.04 6.16
CA ILE A 17 21.38 -22.79 6.72
C ILE A 17 21.34 -24.21 6.13
N ILE A 18 21.49 -24.35 4.81
CA ILE A 18 21.50 -25.67 4.16
C ILE A 18 22.67 -26.52 4.68
N ALA A 19 23.87 -25.94 4.82
CA ALA A 19 25.04 -26.65 5.33
C ALA A 19 24.84 -27.13 6.78
N VAL A 20 24.26 -26.29 7.65
CA VAL A 20 23.95 -26.67 9.04
C VAL A 20 22.90 -27.79 9.09
N LEU A 21 21.85 -27.70 8.28
CA LEU A 21 20.83 -28.76 8.20
C LEU A 21 21.43 -30.08 7.68
N ALA A 22 22.26 -30.02 6.63
CA ALA A 22 22.93 -31.20 6.09
C ALA A 22 23.86 -31.86 7.12
N ALA A 23 24.62 -31.06 7.88
CA ALA A 23 25.48 -31.56 8.96
C ALA A 23 24.66 -32.21 10.09
N ALA A 24 23.52 -31.62 10.46
CA ALA A 24 22.63 -32.18 11.48
C ALA A 24 22.03 -33.52 11.03
N VAL A 25 21.54 -33.61 9.78
CA VAL A 25 21.01 -34.85 9.20
C VAL A 25 22.09 -35.93 9.15
N TRP A 26 23.31 -35.58 8.73
CA TRP A 26 24.43 -36.51 8.69
C TRP A 26 24.81 -37.03 10.08
N ALA A 27 24.85 -36.15 11.09
CA ALA A 27 25.13 -36.54 12.47
C ALA A 27 24.07 -37.52 13.02
N VAL A 28 22.79 -37.23 12.80
CA VAL A 28 21.67 -38.11 13.21
C VAL A 28 21.73 -39.46 12.49
N ALA A 29 22.03 -39.47 11.18
CA ALA A 29 22.13 -40.71 10.41
C ALA A 29 23.27 -41.61 10.90
N ASN A 30 24.45 -41.04 11.17
CA ASN A 30 25.59 -41.78 11.70
C ASN A 30 25.30 -42.35 13.09
N TYR A 31 24.70 -41.54 13.97
CA TYR A 31 24.29 -41.98 15.30
C TYR A 31 23.30 -43.16 15.23
N ALA A 32 22.30 -43.07 14.34
CA ALA A 32 21.33 -44.15 14.16
C ALA A 32 21.97 -45.45 13.64
N ILE A 33 22.98 -45.36 12.77
CA ILE A 33 23.72 -46.52 12.27
C ILE A 33 24.50 -47.19 13.41
N GLN A 34 25.23 -46.42 14.22
CA GLN A 34 25.98 -46.94 15.36
C GLN A 34 25.05 -47.65 16.37
N HIS A 35 23.93 -47.02 16.73
CA HIS A 35 22.95 -47.62 17.63
C HIS A 35 22.33 -48.91 17.09
N ARG A 36 22.08 -49.01 15.78
CA ARG A 36 21.59 -50.26 15.18
C ARG A 36 22.61 -51.38 15.30
N GLN A 37 23.90 -51.09 15.13
CA GLN A 37 24.97 -52.07 15.28
C GLN A 37 25.08 -52.54 16.74
N GLU A 38 25.02 -51.61 17.70
CA GLU A 38 25.04 -51.95 19.13
C GLU A 38 23.84 -52.81 19.55
N ARG A 39 22.63 -52.46 19.10
CA ARG A 39 21.42 -53.27 19.38
C ARG A 39 21.47 -54.65 18.74
N ALA A 40 21.98 -54.75 17.50
CA ALA A 40 22.14 -56.04 16.83
C ALA A 40 23.13 -56.93 17.59
N TRP A 41 24.24 -56.36 18.06
CA TRP A 41 25.23 -57.09 18.84
C TRP A 41 24.71 -57.50 20.23
N ALA A 42 24.03 -56.59 20.93
CA ALA A 42 23.40 -56.89 22.22
C ALA A 42 22.31 -57.97 22.10
N GLY A 43 21.47 -57.90 21.06
CA GLY A 43 20.45 -58.91 20.78
C GLY A 43 21.05 -60.29 20.47
N ALA A 44 22.16 -60.33 19.71
CA ALA A 44 22.88 -61.57 19.45
C ALA A 44 23.47 -62.18 20.74
N GLN A 45 23.98 -61.36 21.66
CA GLN A 45 24.45 -61.83 22.97
C GLN A 45 23.32 -62.37 23.84
N GLN A 46 22.16 -61.70 23.86
CA GLN A 46 20.98 -62.18 24.60
C GLN A 46 20.51 -63.54 24.07
N GLN A 47 20.38 -63.68 22.74
CA GLN A 47 20.01 -64.96 22.12
C GLN A 47 21.03 -66.06 22.40
N ALA A 48 22.34 -65.75 22.37
CA ALA A 48 23.37 -66.72 22.73
C ALA A 48 23.26 -67.15 24.21
N GLY A 49 22.92 -66.21 25.10
CA GLY A 49 22.63 -66.49 26.50
C GLY A 49 21.44 -67.44 26.68
N GLU A 50 20.28 -67.12 26.08
CA GLU A 50 19.07 -67.95 26.15
C GLU A 50 19.30 -69.36 25.59
N VAL A 51 20.01 -69.47 24.46
CA VAL A 51 20.35 -70.77 23.86
C VAL A 51 21.26 -71.57 24.80
N SER A 52 22.20 -70.92 25.47
CA SER A 52 23.09 -71.58 26.43
C SER A 52 22.35 -72.06 27.69
N GLU A 53 21.38 -71.28 28.17
CA GLU A 53 20.55 -71.63 29.33
C GLU A 53 19.66 -72.86 29.01
N LEU A 54 19.01 -72.85 27.83
CA LEU A 54 18.24 -73.98 27.32
C LEU A 54 19.11 -75.24 27.09
N GLN A 55 20.38 -75.07 26.71
CA GLN A 55 21.33 -76.18 26.58
C GLN A 55 21.74 -76.74 27.95
N CYS A 56 21.98 -75.90 28.95
CA CYS A 56 22.33 -76.35 30.29
C CYS A 56 21.18 -77.13 30.96
N ASP A 57 19.92 -76.69 30.77
CA ASP A 57 18.73 -77.33 31.35
C ASP A 57 18.47 -78.76 30.80
N ARG A 58 18.92 -79.05 29.58
CA ARG A 58 18.77 -80.39 28.95
C ARG A 58 19.86 -81.39 29.35
N THR A 59 20.92 -80.96 30.02
CA THR A 59 22.02 -81.85 30.46
C THR A 59 21.71 -82.47 31.82
N GLY A 60 22.14 -83.72 32.05
CA GLY A 60 21.87 -84.43 33.31
C GLY A 60 22.36 -83.65 34.54
N ARG A 61 21.72 -83.87 35.70
CA ARG A 61 21.82 -83.07 36.94
C ARG A 61 23.23 -82.74 37.45
N THR A 62 24.25 -83.52 37.09
CA THR A 62 25.65 -83.29 37.45
C THR A 62 26.43 -82.45 36.43
N GLN A 63 26.01 -82.46 35.15
CA GLN A 63 26.61 -81.64 34.09
C GLN A 63 25.98 -80.24 34.02
N SER A 64 24.71 -80.09 34.41
CA SER A 64 24.04 -78.79 34.48
C SER A 64 24.76 -77.83 35.42
N PHE A 65 25.23 -78.32 36.58
CA PHE A 65 26.01 -77.51 37.54
C PHE A 65 27.34 -77.03 36.96
N HIS A 66 28.01 -77.85 36.15
CA HIS A 66 29.26 -77.47 35.48
C HIS A 66 29.00 -76.46 34.35
N CYS A 67 27.88 -76.60 33.66
CA CYS A 67 27.41 -75.70 32.61
C CYS A 67 27.07 -74.31 33.19
N GLU A 68 26.35 -74.26 34.31
CA GLU A 68 25.96 -73.03 35.00
C GLU A 68 27.15 -72.32 35.66
N MET A 69 28.19 -73.05 36.09
CA MET A 69 29.45 -72.44 36.53
C MET A 69 30.30 -71.89 35.38
N GLN A 70 30.26 -72.51 34.20
CA GLN A 70 31.02 -72.05 33.03
C GLN A 70 30.32 -70.91 32.29
N ASN A 71 28.99 -70.89 32.35
CA ASN A 71 28.14 -69.81 31.89
C ASN A 71 27.40 -69.24 33.10
N PRO A 72 28.06 -68.47 33.97
CA PRO A 72 27.34 -67.76 35.01
C PRO A 72 26.34 -66.87 34.28
N ALA A 73 25.06 -67.25 34.38
CA ALA A 73 23.96 -66.45 33.88
C ALA A 73 24.26 -65.03 34.30
N ALA A 74 24.32 -64.11 33.33
CA ALA A 74 24.74 -62.74 33.56
C ALA A 74 24.02 -62.24 34.82
N GLY A 75 24.77 -62.10 35.92
CA GLY A 75 24.14 -61.88 37.23
C GLY A 75 23.21 -60.67 37.16
N PRO A 76 22.22 -60.56 38.07
CA PRO A 76 21.26 -59.44 38.08
C PRO A 76 21.93 -58.06 37.91
N ASP A 77 23.18 -57.92 38.36
CA ASP A 77 24.04 -56.74 38.18
C ASP A 77 24.32 -56.36 36.71
N ARG A 78 24.50 -57.32 35.79
CA ARG A 78 24.74 -57.04 34.36
C ARG A 78 23.50 -56.49 33.67
N TYR A 79 22.33 -57.04 33.99
CA TYR A 79 21.07 -56.52 33.49
C TYR A 79 20.81 -55.11 34.01
N ALA A 80 21.01 -54.88 35.31
CA ALA A 80 20.88 -53.57 35.92
C ALA A 80 21.83 -52.52 35.30
N ALA A 81 23.09 -52.89 35.01
CA ALA A 81 24.05 -51.99 34.36
C ALA A 81 23.65 -51.67 32.91
N SER A 82 23.15 -52.66 32.16
CA SER A 82 22.70 -52.46 30.77
C SER A 82 21.45 -51.58 30.69
N ASP A 83 20.51 -51.76 31.61
CA ASP A 83 19.30 -50.93 31.69
C ASP A 83 19.64 -49.50 32.10
N LEU A 84 20.50 -49.33 33.11
CA LEU A 84 20.96 -48.00 33.53
C LEU A 84 21.64 -47.24 32.38
N LYS A 85 22.47 -47.93 31.58
CA LYS A 85 23.10 -47.33 30.40
C LYS A 85 22.06 -46.95 29.35
N ALA A 86 21.11 -47.82 29.05
CA ALA A 86 20.04 -47.53 28.09
C ALA A 86 19.21 -46.30 28.52
N GLN A 87 18.93 -46.15 29.81
CA GLN A 87 18.25 -44.97 30.35
C GLN A 87 19.09 -43.70 30.20
N GLN A 88 20.41 -43.77 30.44
CA GLN A 88 21.31 -42.64 30.26
C GLN A 88 21.41 -42.21 28.78
N ASP A 89 21.54 -43.16 27.85
CA ASP A 89 21.61 -42.87 26.41
C ASP A 89 20.29 -42.23 25.90
N MET A 90 19.14 -42.69 26.41
CA MET A 90 17.84 -42.08 26.10
C MET A 90 17.73 -40.66 26.66
N ALA A 91 18.25 -40.42 27.87
CA ALA A 91 18.28 -39.09 28.46
C ALA A 91 19.16 -38.14 27.65
N GLU A 92 20.38 -38.56 27.26
CA GLU A 92 21.29 -37.77 26.43
C GLU A 92 20.66 -37.44 25.07
N TRP A 93 20.04 -38.42 24.43
CA TRP A 93 19.37 -38.20 23.15
C TRP A 93 18.18 -37.25 23.25
N SER A 94 17.38 -37.38 24.32
CA SER A 94 16.26 -36.47 24.57
C SER A 94 16.73 -35.02 24.80
N LEU A 95 17.87 -34.85 25.47
CA LEU A 95 18.51 -33.55 25.68
C LEU A 95 18.98 -32.95 24.34
N ALA A 96 19.63 -33.74 23.48
CA ALA A 96 20.04 -33.31 22.16
C ALA A 96 18.84 -32.88 21.30
N MET A 97 17.75 -33.65 21.32
CA MET A 97 16.50 -33.32 20.62
C MET A 97 15.84 -32.05 21.16
N LEU A 98 15.90 -31.80 22.47
CA LEU A 98 15.41 -30.56 23.06
C LEU A 98 16.16 -29.35 22.49
N PHE A 99 17.50 -29.38 22.46
CA PHE A 99 18.30 -28.30 21.88
C PHE A 99 18.05 -28.12 20.37
N ALA A 100 17.87 -29.21 19.62
CA ALA A 100 17.51 -29.15 18.22
C ALA A 100 16.15 -28.44 18.01
N ASN A 101 15.15 -28.77 18.82
CA ASN A 101 13.83 -28.13 18.77
C ASN A 101 13.88 -26.65 19.17
N ILE A 102 14.68 -26.28 20.16
CA ILE A 102 14.93 -24.87 20.51
C ILE A 102 15.56 -24.14 19.31
N GLY A 103 16.56 -24.73 18.67
CA GLY A 103 17.18 -24.16 17.46
C GLY A 103 16.18 -23.98 16.30
N ALA A 104 15.37 -25.00 16.04
CA ALA A 104 14.31 -24.92 15.03
C ALA A 104 13.28 -23.82 15.35
N GLY A 105 12.89 -23.69 16.63
CA GLY A 105 12.01 -22.62 17.10
C GLY A 105 12.60 -21.22 16.88
N LEU A 106 13.90 -21.03 17.14
CA LEU A 106 14.59 -19.77 16.88
C LEU A 106 14.63 -19.43 15.38
N VAL A 107 14.90 -20.40 14.51
CA VAL A 107 14.88 -20.20 13.05
C VAL A 107 13.47 -19.81 12.58
N ALA A 108 12.43 -20.48 13.08
CA ALA A 108 11.04 -20.14 12.76
C ALA A 108 10.69 -18.72 13.22
N LEU A 109 11.09 -18.34 14.44
CA LEU A 109 10.89 -16.99 14.98
C LEU A 109 11.58 -15.93 14.12
N LEU A 110 12.83 -16.15 13.72
CA LEU A 110 13.56 -15.27 12.80
C LEU A 110 12.86 -15.15 11.44
N GLY A 111 12.32 -16.25 10.92
CA GLY A 111 11.51 -16.24 9.69
C GLY A 111 10.28 -15.34 9.81
N VAL A 112 9.52 -15.46 10.91
CA VAL A 112 8.35 -14.61 11.18
C VAL A 112 8.74 -13.14 11.29
N LEU A 113 9.82 -12.83 12.02
CA LEU A 113 10.32 -11.45 12.16
C LEU A 113 10.75 -10.86 10.81
N LEU A 114 11.42 -11.65 9.96
CA LEU A 114 11.81 -11.24 8.62
C LEU A 114 10.57 -10.93 7.76
N VAL A 115 9.57 -11.81 7.76
CA VAL A 115 8.32 -11.59 7.02
C VAL A 115 7.62 -10.32 7.52
N ALA A 116 7.49 -10.13 8.83
CA ALA A 116 6.90 -8.92 9.41
C ALA A 116 7.65 -7.64 8.98
N ALA A 117 8.98 -7.66 8.97
CA ALA A 117 9.79 -6.54 8.48
C ALA A 117 9.57 -6.27 6.98
N THR A 118 9.47 -7.31 6.15
CA THR A 118 9.21 -7.14 4.71
C THR A 118 7.82 -6.56 4.43
N LEU A 119 6.78 -7.00 5.16
CA LEU A 119 5.43 -6.47 5.02
C LEU A 119 5.36 -4.98 5.40
N ARG A 120 6.02 -4.58 6.49
CA ARG A 120 6.10 -3.16 6.87
C ARG A 120 6.77 -2.31 5.79
N GLN A 121 7.85 -2.80 5.18
CA GLN A 121 8.52 -2.09 4.08
C GLN A 121 7.63 -1.98 2.84
N GLN A 122 6.85 -3.01 2.52
CA GLN A 122 5.89 -2.96 1.42
C GLN A 122 4.81 -1.90 1.65
N VAL A 123 4.22 -1.84 2.85
CA VAL A 123 3.20 -0.82 3.18
C VAL A 123 3.74 0.61 3.06
N ILE A 124 4.98 0.85 3.48
CA ILE A 124 5.61 2.17 3.33
C ILE A 124 5.86 2.48 1.85
N ALA A 125 6.37 1.52 1.09
CA ALA A 125 6.63 1.68 -0.33
C ALA A 125 5.35 1.93 -1.14
N THR A 126 4.24 1.26 -0.81
CA THR A 126 2.96 1.47 -1.48
C THR A 126 2.40 2.86 -1.18
N ARG A 127 2.44 3.31 0.07
CA ARG A 127 2.05 4.69 0.43
C ARG A 127 2.89 5.74 -0.28
N ALA A 128 4.21 5.56 -0.29
CA ALA A 128 5.09 6.47 -1.02
C ALA A 128 4.78 6.50 -2.53
N ALA A 129 4.43 5.35 -3.12
CA ALA A 129 4.04 5.28 -4.52
C ALA A 129 2.69 5.95 -4.79
N THR A 130 1.70 5.81 -3.89
CA THR A 130 0.41 6.51 -4.03
C THR A 130 0.57 8.02 -3.89
N ASP A 131 1.36 8.47 -2.91
CA ASP A 131 1.63 9.88 -2.67
C ASP A 131 2.37 10.49 -3.87
N GLN A 132 3.36 9.78 -4.42
CA GLN A 132 4.05 10.20 -5.65
C GLN A 132 3.11 10.26 -6.84
N ALA A 133 2.22 9.28 -7.00
CA ALA A 133 1.24 9.29 -8.09
C ALA A 133 0.29 10.49 -7.95
N GLU A 134 -0.20 10.79 -6.75
CA GLU A 134 -1.06 11.94 -6.49
C GLU A 134 -0.33 13.27 -6.74
N MET A 135 0.92 13.40 -6.28
CA MET A 135 1.74 14.57 -6.56
C MET A 135 1.95 14.76 -8.07
N MET A 136 2.25 13.69 -8.81
CA MET A 136 2.39 13.74 -10.26
C MET A 136 1.08 14.12 -10.94
N ARG A 137 -0.07 13.61 -10.47
CA ARG A 137 -1.39 14.03 -10.95
C ARG A 137 -1.62 15.52 -10.76
N ARG A 138 -1.35 16.05 -9.57
CA ARG A 138 -1.47 17.49 -9.28
C ARG A 138 -0.51 18.34 -10.13
N GLN A 139 0.72 17.88 -10.34
CA GLN A 139 1.70 18.58 -11.18
C GLN A 139 1.33 18.58 -12.66
N LEU A 140 0.71 17.52 -13.16
CA LEU A 140 0.28 17.40 -14.55
C LEU A 140 -1.14 17.91 -14.77
N ARG A 141 -1.73 18.60 -13.79
CA ARG A 141 -3.10 19.11 -13.90
C ARG A 141 -3.13 20.41 -14.72
N ALA A 142 -4.19 20.58 -15.52
CA ALA A 142 -4.53 21.87 -16.12
C ALA A 142 -5.19 22.78 -15.08
N TYR A 143 -4.90 24.08 -15.09
CA TYR A 143 -5.49 25.04 -14.15
C TYR A 143 -6.03 26.23 -14.93
N ILE A 144 -7.34 26.21 -15.23
CA ILE A 144 -7.99 27.30 -15.93
C ILE A 144 -8.54 28.31 -14.94
N HIS A 145 -8.18 29.58 -15.11
CA HIS A 145 -8.79 30.68 -14.37
C HIS A 145 -9.06 31.88 -15.28
N ILE A 146 -9.92 32.79 -14.82
CA ILE A 146 -10.27 34.00 -15.56
C ILE A 146 -9.25 35.09 -15.22
N VAL A 147 -8.62 35.67 -16.24
CA VAL A 147 -7.56 36.68 -16.10
C VAL A 147 -8.05 38.10 -16.39
N ALA A 148 -8.99 38.24 -17.31
CA ALA A 148 -9.51 39.54 -17.74
C ALA A 148 -10.98 39.40 -18.15
N PRO A 149 -11.90 39.46 -17.17
CA PRO A 149 -13.31 39.58 -17.49
C PRO A 149 -13.62 41.04 -17.87
N LYS A 150 -14.46 41.23 -18.89
CA LYS A 150 -14.89 42.55 -19.35
C LYS A 150 -16.38 42.51 -19.64
N VAL A 151 -17.10 43.53 -19.22
CA VAL A 151 -18.54 43.68 -19.47
C VAL A 151 -18.76 44.99 -20.19
N GLU A 152 -19.36 44.94 -21.36
CA GLU A 152 -19.63 46.09 -22.23
C GLU A 152 -21.08 46.07 -22.69
N VAL A 153 -21.64 47.24 -23.00
CA VAL A 153 -22.94 47.35 -23.64
C VAL A 153 -22.72 47.51 -25.14
N LEU A 154 -23.29 46.62 -25.95
CA LEU A 154 -23.23 46.65 -27.41
C LEU A 154 -24.60 46.29 -27.98
N ASP A 155 -25.13 47.12 -28.88
CA ASP A 155 -26.39 46.88 -29.62
C ASP A 155 -27.57 46.48 -28.73
N ASP A 156 -27.81 47.22 -27.65
CA ASP A 156 -28.85 46.95 -26.65
C ASP A 156 -28.73 45.59 -25.92
N GLU A 157 -27.53 45.01 -25.91
CA GLU A 157 -27.19 43.82 -25.13
C GLU A 157 -25.99 44.07 -24.21
N LEU A 158 -25.98 43.42 -23.06
CA LEU A 158 -24.83 43.39 -22.17
C LEU A 158 -23.93 42.23 -22.59
N TRP A 159 -22.79 42.53 -23.20
CA TRP A 159 -21.80 41.55 -23.61
C TRP A 159 -20.81 41.28 -22.48
N LEU A 160 -20.70 40.01 -22.10
CA LEU A 160 -19.70 39.54 -21.16
C LEU A 160 -18.59 38.79 -21.90
N TRP A 161 -17.41 39.37 -21.89
CA TRP A 161 -16.18 38.79 -22.40
C TRP A 161 -15.38 38.18 -21.25
N LEU A 162 -15.23 36.86 -21.27
CA LEU A 162 -14.40 36.13 -20.32
C LEU A 162 -13.12 35.69 -21.01
N THR A 163 -11.99 36.28 -20.60
CA THR A 163 -10.67 35.78 -20.97
C THR A 163 -10.15 34.85 -19.88
N PHE A 164 -9.91 33.60 -20.24
CA PHE A 164 -9.35 32.59 -19.36
C PHE A 164 -8.01 32.09 -19.86
N GLU A 165 -7.16 31.70 -18.92
CA GLU A 165 -5.81 31.21 -19.15
C GLU A 165 -5.64 29.85 -18.47
N ASN A 166 -5.00 28.92 -19.17
CA ASN A 166 -4.57 27.66 -18.57
C ASN A 166 -3.14 27.80 -18.04
N THR A 167 -2.99 27.90 -16.72
CA THR A 167 -1.69 27.97 -16.03
C THR A 167 -1.14 26.61 -15.60
N GLY A 168 -1.84 25.53 -15.92
CA GLY A 168 -1.37 24.18 -15.65
C GLY A 168 -0.44 23.64 -16.72
N ASN A 169 0.24 22.54 -16.41
CA ASN A 169 1.30 21.98 -17.25
C ASN A 169 0.79 21.14 -18.43
N THR A 170 -0.52 20.93 -18.53
CA THR A 170 -1.14 20.16 -19.61
C THR A 170 -2.27 20.93 -20.27
N PRO A 171 -2.61 20.63 -21.53
CA PRO A 171 -3.78 21.19 -22.17
C PRO A 171 -5.07 20.83 -21.41
N ALA A 172 -6.04 21.72 -21.44
CA ALA A 172 -7.41 21.43 -21.01
C ALA A 172 -8.28 21.16 -22.24
N TYR A 173 -9.04 20.08 -22.20
CA TYR A 173 -9.94 19.64 -23.24
C TYR A 173 -11.39 19.90 -22.84
N SER A 174 -12.29 19.85 -23.83
CA SER A 174 -13.73 19.88 -23.60
C SER A 174 -14.21 21.04 -22.71
N THR A 175 -13.53 22.19 -22.76
CA THR A 175 -13.81 23.33 -21.87
C THR A 175 -15.25 23.82 -22.06
N ARG A 176 -15.94 24.14 -20.97
CA ARG A 176 -17.31 24.63 -20.98
C ARG A 176 -17.41 25.75 -19.97
N ILE A 177 -18.02 26.85 -20.36
CA ILE A 177 -18.15 28.00 -19.48
C ILE A 177 -19.63 28.28 -19.28
N ARG A 178 -19.97 28.61 -18.04
CA ARG A 178 -21.28 29.12 -17.71
C ARG A 178 -21.14 30.29 -16.77
N GLY A 179 -21.70 31.42 -17.16
CA GLY A 179 -21.85 32.59 -16.33
C GLY A 179 -23.32 32.92 -16.13
N MET A 180 -23.64 33.50 -14.98
CA MET A 180 -24.93 34.07 -14.65
C MET A 180 -24.73 35.39 -13.93
N ILE A 181 -25.65 36.33 -14.13
CA ILE A 181 -25.66 37.57 -13.35
C ILE A 181 -26.88 37.53 -12.43
N ARG A 182 -26.67 37.74 -11.12
CA ARG A 182 -27.74 37.78 -10.12
C ARG A 182 -27.49 38.87 -9.09
N SER A 183 -28.55 39.50 -8.62
CA SER A 183 -28.50 40.40 -7.47
C SER A 183 -28.66 39.60 -6.16
N GLN A 184 -27.82 39.90 -5.17
CA GLN A 184 -27.88 39.26 -3.85
C GLN A 184 -27.52 40.23 -2.72
N LYS A 185 -28.10 40.01 -1.53
CA LYS A 185 -27.86 40.85 -0.33
C LYS A 185 -26.56 40.54 0.41
N TYR A 186 -26.01 39.34 0.26
CA TYR A 186 -24.88 38.81 1.04
C TYR A 186 -23.92 38.00 0.17
N PHE A 187 -22.64 37.98 0.55
CA PHE A 187 -21.53 37.31 -0.14
C PHE A 187 -21.36 35.82 0.23
N ASP A 188 -22.39 35.18 0.80
CA ASP A 188 -22.29 33.82 1.33
C ASP A 188 -22.40 32.79 0.19
N ARG A 189 -21.36 32.71 -0.64
CA ARG A 189 -21.17 31.80 -1.78
C ARG A 189 -22.31 31.78 -2.82
N PRO A 190 -22.02 32.03 -4.10
CA PRO A 190 -23.06 31.89 -5.12
C PRO A 190 -23.63 30.47 -5.09
N PRO A 191 -24.96 30.30 -5.29
CA PRO A 191 -25.56 28.97 -5.38
C PRO A 191 -24.88 28.20 -6.51
N GLN A 192 -24.52 26.95 -6.26
CA GLN A 192 -23.91 26.11 -7.28
C GLN A 192 -24.85 26.05 -8.49
N PRO A 193 -24.40 26.48 -9.68
CA PRO A 193 -25.23 26.49 -10.86
C PRO A 193 -25.65 25.06 -11.21
N ASP A 194 -26.97 24.86 -11.40
CA ASP A 194 -27.56 23.56 -11.75
C ASP A 194 -27.04 23.10 -13.13
N VAL A 195 -26.05 22.19 -13.12
CA VAL A 195 -25.31 21.69 -14.29
C VAL A 195 -26.23 21.14 -15.40
N SER A 196 -27.49 20.80 -15.09
CA SER A 196 -28.45 20.24 -16.05
C SER A 196 -29.04 21.26 -17.05
N LYS A 197 -28.89 22.58 -16.83
CA LYS A 197 -29.55 23.62 -17.66
C LYS A 197 -28.55 24.47 -18.46
N ASN A 198 -28.77 24.59 -19.78
CA ASN A 198 -28.13 25.50 -20.74
C ASN A 198 -26.64 25.84 -20.46
N ILE A 199 -25.76 24.92 -20.87
CA ILE A 199 -24.31 25.12 -20.90
C ILE A 199 -23.93 25.68 -22.28
N VAL A 200 -23.36 26.88 -22.35
CA VAL A 200 -22.69 27.38 -23.56
C VAL A 200 -21.31 26.72 -23.61
N GLY A 201 -21.27 25.49 -24.10
CA GLY A 201 -20.06 24.69 -24.17
C GLY A 201 -19.30 24.95 -25.46
N LEU A 202 -18.24 25.76 -25.43
CA LEU A 202 -17.31 25.81 -26.55
C LEU A 202 -16.29 24.68 -26.39
N LYS A 203 -16.43 23.57 -27.12
CA LYS A 203 -15.46 22.45 -27.12
C LYS A 203 -14.13 22.86 -27.78
N VAL A 204 -13.40 23.78 -27.17
CA VAL A 204 -12.11 24.24 -27.64
C VAL A 204 -11.04 23.84 -26.63
N PRO A 205 -9.99 23.13 -27.07
CA PRO A 205 -8.87 22.83 -26.20
C PRO A 205 -8.08 24.10 -25.89
N VAL A 206 -7.67 24.26 -24.63
CA VAL A 206 -6.88 25.39 -24.15
C VAL A 206 -5.47 24.88 -23.84
N ALA A 207 -4.52 25.20 -24.72
CA ALA A 207 -3.12 24.85 -24.51
C ALA A 207 -2.55 25.55 -23.25
N THR A 208 -1.49 24.99 -22.68
CA THR A 208 -0.76 25.60 -21.56
C THR A 208 -0.27 26.99 -21.92
N GLY A 209 -0.56 27.97 -21.05
CA GLY A 209 -0.25 29.40 -21.25
C GLY A 209 -1.13 30.10 -22.29
N ALA A 210 -2.04 29.41 -22.97
CA ALA A 210 -2.91 30.03 -23.95
C ALA A 210 -4.02 30.81 -23.27
N LYS A 211 -4.29 32.01 -23.80
CA LYS A 211 -5.44 32.84 -23.42
C LYS A 211 -6.53 32.67 -24.45
N THR A 212 -7.74 32.38 -23.98
CA THR A 212 -8.92 32.26 -24.84
C THR A 212 -9.98 33.21 -24.31
N THR A 213 -10.59 33.97 -25.22
CA THR A 213 -11.65 34.92 -24.89
C THR A 213 -12.96 34.44 -25.47
N LEU A 214 -14.01 34.37 -24.64
CA LEU A 214 -15.37 34.06 -25.06
C LEU A 214 -16.31 35.20 -24.69
N GLY A 215 -17.10 35.64 -25.67
CA GLY A 215 -18.15 36.64 -25.49
C GLY A 215 -19.52 35.98 -25.45
N PHE A 216 -20.39 36.46 -24.56
CA PHE A 216 -21.81 36.10 -24.57
C PHE A 216 -22.68 37.31 -24.25
N GLY A 217 -23.71 37.51 -25.07
CA GLY A 217 -24.72 38.54 -24.88
C GLY A 217 -25.74 38.15 -23.82
N VAL A 218 -26.08 39.11 -22.96
CA VAL A 218 -27.14 39.02 -21.97
C VAL A 218 -28.16 40.13 -22.29
N PRO A 219 -29.46 39.82 -22.46
CA PRO A 219 -30.46 40.82 -22.78
C PRO A 219 -30.52 41.94 -21.72
N LEU A 220 -30.53 43.21 -22.16
CA LEU A 220 -30.59 44.40 -21.28
C LEU A 220 -31.76 44.39 -20.28
N GLN A 221 -32.85 43.70 -20.60
CA GLN A 221 -34.00 43.55 -19.71
C GLN A 221 -33.62 42.94 -18.35
N LEU A 222 -32.64 42.02 -18.34
CA LEU A 222 -32.12 41.45 -17.11
C LEU A 222 -31.34 42.48 -16.30
N VAL A 223 -30.62 43.39 -16.97
CA VAL A 223 -29.89 44.50 -16.33
C VAL A 223 -30.85 45.44 -15.61
N ALA A 224 -31.98 45.80 -16.22
CA ALA A 224 -32.99 46.66 -15.60
C ALA A 224 -33.61 46.05 -14.32
N VAL A 225 -33.69 44.72 -14.23
CA VAL A 225 -34.08 44.04 -12.98
C VAL A 225 -33.02 44.22 -11.91
N GLN A 226 -31.74 44.18 -12.28
CA GLN A 226 -30.64 44.35 -11.35
C GLN A 226 -30.52 45.76 -10.81
N GLU A 227 -30.78 46.77 -11.63
CA GLU A 227 -30.77 48.16 -11.16
C GLU A 227 -31.83 48.43 -10.09
N ARG A 228 -33.01 47.81 -10.23
CA ARG A 228 -34.06 47.87 -9.21
C ARG A 228 -33.67 47.16 -7.92
N ASN A 229 -32.90 46.08 -8.01
CA ASN A 229 -32.40 45.36 -6.84
C ASN A 229 -31.27 46.13 -6.15
N ALA A 230 -30.43 46.85 -6.90
CA ALA A 230 -29.40 47.72 -6.32
C ALA A 230 -30.00 48.82 -5.43
N GLN A 231 -31.17 49.38 -5.79
CA GLN A 231 -31.90 50.32 -4.94
C GLN A 231 -32.37 49.71 -3.60
N LYS A 232 -32.47 48.37 -3.52
CA LYS A 232 -32.81 47.63 -2.29
C LYS A 232 -31.57 47.22 -1.48
N GLY A 233 -30.39 47.73 -1.87
CA GLY A 233 -29.10 47.38 -1.24
C GLY A 233 -28.54 46.02 -1.68
N GLU A 234 -29.02 45.45 -2.79
CA GLU A 234 -28.44 44.22 -3.34
C GLU A 234 -27.27 44.54 -4.27
N VAL A 235 -26.29 43.65 -4.31
CA VAL A 235 -25.12 43.78 -5.19
C VAL A 235 -25.30 42.82 -6.37
N SER A 236 -25.07 43.32 -7.58
CA SER A 236 -25.02 42.50 -8.79
C SER A 236 -23.73 41.70 -8.84
N CYS A 237 -23.85 40.39 -8.94
CA CYS A 237 -22.71 39.48 -9.03
C CYS A 237 -22.77 38.67 -10.33
N LEU A 238 -21.64 38.61 -11.03
CA LEU A 238 -21.37 37.68 -12.12
C LEU A 238 -20.69 36.48 -11.50
N TYR A 239 -21.38 35.35 -11.51
CA TYR A 239 -20.81 34.11 -11.00
C TYR A 239 -21.03 32.97 -11.98
N GLY A 240 -20.22 31.93 -11.84
CA GLY A 240 -20.24 30.85 -12.78
C GLY A 240 -19.16 29.83 -12.51
N PHE A 241 -18.94 28.95 -13.49
CA PHE A 241 -17.85 28.01 -13.46
C PHE A 241 -17.33 27.73 -14.86
N ILE A 242 -16.08 27.29 -14.90
CA ILE A 242 -15.42 26.72 -16.06
C ILE A 242 -15.22 25.24 -15.76
N ALA A 243 -15.89 24.37 -16.51
CA ALA A 243 -15.65 22.93 -16.47
C ALA A 243 -14.72 22.53 -17.61
N TYR A 244 -13.77 21.65 -17.34
CA TYR A 244 -12.84 21.15 -18.36
C TYR A 244 -12.38 19.74 -18.02
N GLU A 245 -11.89 19.05 -19.04
CA GLU A 245 -11.29 17.72 -18.92
C GLU A 245 -9.78 17.87 -19.04
N ASP A 246 -9.00 17.29 -18.13
CA ASP A 246 -7.55 17.30 -18.26
C ASP A 246 -7.04 16.22 -19.23
N PHE A 247 -5.73 16.11 -19.40
CA PHE A 247 -5.14 15.09 -20.28
C PHE A 247 -5.31 13.65 -19.77
N MET A 248 -5.67 13.46 -18.48
CA MET A 248 -5.97 12.16 -17.90
C MET A 248 -7.44 11.76 -18.08
N GLY A 249 -8.28 12.66 -18.60
CA GLY A 249 -9.73 12.46 -18.74
C GLY A 249 -10.51 12.78 -17.48
N GLU A 250 -9.89 13.38 -16.45
CA GLU A 250 -10.59 13.79 -15.23
C GLU A 250 -11.27 15.15 -15.47
N THR A 251 -12.53 15.28 -15.02
CA THR A 251 -13.29 16.52 -15.14
C THR A 251 -13.09 17.40 -13.92
N HIS A 252 -12.76 18.66 -14.16
CA HIS A 252 -12.47 19.66 -13.15
C HIS A 252 -13.38 20.87 -13.30
N GLN A 253 -13.58 21.62 -12.22
CA GLN A 253 -14.35 22.85 -12.22
C GLN A 253 -13.60 23.99 -11.53
N THR A 254 -13.66 25.18 -12.12
CA THR A 254 -13.17 26.39 -11.50
C THR A 254 -14.30 27.41 -11.43
N PHE A 255 -14.70 27.72 -10.21
CA PHE A 255 -15.74 28.70 -9.94
C PHE A 255 -15.17 30.10 -10.01
N PHE A 256 -15.99 31.02 -10.47
CA PHE A 256 -15.66 32.44 -10.46
C PHE A 256 -16.84 33.25 -9.94
N ASN A 257 -16.52 34.36 -9.28
CA ASN A 257 -17.49 35.29 -8.74
C ASN A 257 -16.90 36.71 -8.73
N TYR A 258 -17.57 37.60 -9.44
CA TYR A 258 -17.21 39.00 -9.60
C TYR A 258 -18.38 39.90 -9.20
N VAL A 259 -18.09 40.98 -8.51
CA VAL A 259 -19.02 42.07 -8.23
C VAL A 259 -19.04 42.99 -9.44
N LEU A 260 -20.24 43.28 -9.96
CA LEU A 260 -20.42 44.27 -11.01
C LEU A 260 -20.69 45.63 -10.38
N HIS A 261 -19.80 46.56 -10.65
CA HIS A 261 -19.99 47.97 -10.36
C HIS A 261 -20.52 48.68 -11.60
N LYS A 262 -21.49 49.58 -11.40
CA LYS A 262 -22.03 50.37 -12.50
C LYS A 262 -20.92 51.20 -13.17
N PRO A 263 -20.96 51.38 -14.49
CA PRO A 263 -20.05 52.27 -15.18
C PRO A 263 -20.12 53.68 -14.59
N LYS A 264 -18.98 54.35 -14.51
CA LYS A 264 -18.95 55.78 -14.15
C LYS A 264 -19.54 56.61 -15.30
N PRO A 265 -20.06 57.83 -15.04
CA PRO A 265 -20.51 58.71 -16.12
C PRO A 265 -19.39 58.92 -17.16
N GLY A 266 -19.64 58.52 -18.41
CA GLY A 266 -18.67 58.59 -19.50
C GLY A 266 -17.85 57.31 -19.76
N GLU A 267 -18.08 56.22 -19.01
CA GLU A 267 -17.53 54.88 -19.29
C GLU A 267 -18.62 53.96 -19.85
N ASP A 268 -18.31 53.16 -20.88
CA ASP A 268 -19.24 52.18 -21.47
C ASP A 268 -19.09 50.76 -20.89
N SER A 269 -18.16 50.59 -19.95
CA SER A 269 -17.80 49.29 -19.37
C SER A 269 -18.08 49.22 -17.88
N TYR A 270 -18.64 48.09 -17.43
CA TYR A 270 -18.80 47.82 -16.00
C TYR A 270 -17.44 47.45 -15.38
N GLN A 271 -17.18 47.94 -14.16
CA GLN A 271 -15.99 47.54 -13.42
C GLN A 271 -16.28 46.24 -12.67
N LEU A 272 -15.36 45.29 -12.77
CA LEU A 272 -15.48 43.99 -12.12
C LEU A 272 -14.48 43.88 -10.98
N GLU A 273 -14.98 43.56 -9.79
CA GLU A 273 -14.16 43.31 -8.61
C GLU A 273 -14.25 41.83 -8.22
N VAL A 274 -13.12 41.21 -7.91
CA VAL A 274 -13.08 39.80 -7.48
C VAL A 274 -13.79 39.68 -6.14
N ALA A 275 -14.83 38.84 -6.06
CA ALA A 275 -15.51 38.60 -4.79
C ALA A 275 -14.60 37.85 -3.81
N GLN A 276 -14.75 38.11 -2.51
CA GLN A 276 -13.96 37.45 -1.46
C GLN A 276 -14.16 35.92 -1.41
N ALA A 277 -15.30 35.41 -1.89
CA ALA A 277 -15.66 34.01 -1.89
C ALA A 277 -16.26 33.56 -3.24
N GLY A 278 -16.14 32.26 -3.55
CA GLY A 278 -16.67 31.66 -4.78
C GLY A 278 -15.69 31.66 -5.96
N ASN A 279 -14.42 31.97 -5.71
CA ASN A 279 -13.31 31.87 -6.67
C ASN A 279 -12.41 30.68 -6.32
N GLU A 280 -12.99 29.48 -6.33
CA GLU A 280 -12.36 28.23 -5.87
C GLU A 280 -12.20 27.27 -7.07
N ALA A 281 -11.09 26.52 -7.11
CA ALA A 281 -10.91 25.38 -8.02
C ALA A 281 -11.14 24.09 -7.23
N ASP A 282 -11.98 23.20 -7.77
CA ASP A 282 -12.22 21.84 -7.23
C ASP A 282 -11.00 20.95 -7.46
#